data_AF-A0A3C1ZBS3-F1
#
_entry.id   AF-A0A3C1ZBS3-F1
#
_cell.length_a   1.000
_cell.length_b   1.000
_cell.length_c   1.000
_cell.angle_alpha   90.00
_cell.angle_beta   90.00
_cell.angle_gamma   90.00
#
_symmetry.space_group_name_H-M   'P 1'
#
loop_
_entity.id
_entity.type
_entity.pdbx_description
1 polymer ?
#
loop_
_entity_poly.entity_id
_entity_poly.type
_entity_poly.pdbx_seq_one_letter_code
_entity_poly.pdbx_strand_id
1 'polypeptide(L)'
;SSTQVRFNSIAIDYTAETAAVATPVITLDPANGPYYEGTSVTAKITCATDGALIYYARNDGDWTLGNELTVTATTINARAVYLDQESAVASKTVTFVPPVTTVNSIAQFNALPDGTDVIFGIPVNTIKQKDDYLYVQDDSNGMLIYGPVGGYVYSHGDVVHATFRGKKTTYKGAPELIPDASTFIAPYSSVAMTPVELTPAQVNLDNVLRYAVIRRATISDNKIVVGDESVAIYNGRFNTTLPTDTEATMGQTVTLTVTPDENYELESIAVTTVDAQETEPSGAPRKAAENIEQTKTGDNTYTFTMPASNVNVIATFKEEQVTAIGDIKADSHNGLRYVNPMGQVSNRPFQGLNIVIDGNKTYKIIK
;
A
#
# COMPACT_ATOMS: atom_id res chain seq x y z
N SER A 1 13.47 -52.00 91.99
CA SER A 1 13.75 -52.90 90.87
C SER A 1 13.67 -52.09 89.59
N SER A 2 14.63 -52.20 88.68
CA SER A 2 14.50 -51.68 87.32
C SER A 2 14.48 -52.88 86.36
N THR A 3 13.35 -53.08 85.70
CA THR A 3 13.19 -54.14 84.71
C THR A 3 13.80 -53.65 83.39
N GLN A 4 14.96 -54.18 83.02
CA GLN A 4 15.57 -53.89 81.72
C GLN A 4 14.89 -54.77 80.65
N VAL A 5 14.18 -54.15 79.72
CA VAL A 5 13.63 -54.85 78.54
C VAL A 5 14.79 -55.15 77.58
N ARG A 6 14.98 -56.43 77.23
CA ARG A 6 15.94 -56.88 76.22
C ARG A 6 15.17 -57.37 74.99
N PHE A 7 15.45 -56.80 73.83
CA PHE A 7 14.94 -57.29 72.55
C PHE A 7 16.00 -58.17 71.88
N ASN A 8 15.62 -59.36 71.42
CA ASN A 8 16.57 -60.29 70.76
C ASN A 8 16.79 -59.96 69.28
N SER A 9 15.85 -59.27 68.63
CA SER A 9 16.03 -58.65 67.31
C SER A 9 14.96 -57.60 67.07
N ILE A 10 15.26 -56.63 66.21
CA ILE A 10 14.30 -55.73 65.59
C ILE A 10 14.19 -56.19 64.13
N ALA A 11 12.97 -56.45 63.66
CA ALA A 11 12.68 -56.60 62.24
C ALA A 11 12.12 -55.26 61.76
N ILE A 12 12.80 -54.62 60.80
CA ILE A 12 12.29 -53.44 60.11
C ILE A 12 11.78 -53.93 58.75
N ASP A 13 10.48 -54.09 58.61
CA ASP A 13 9.85 -54.34 57.31
C ASP A 13 9.76 -53.02 56.54
N TYR A 14 10.70 -52.80 55.62
CA TYR A 14 10.57 -51.75 54.61
C TYR A 14 9.68 -52.27 53.48
N THR A 15 8.36 -52.07 53.58
CA THR A 15 7.53 -51.98 52.38
C THR A 15 7.72 -50.60 51.77
N ALA A 16 8.87 -50.38 51.12
CA ALA A 16 9.02 -49.22 50.25
C ALA A 16 8.19 -49.51 48.98
N GLU A 17 6.94 -49.05 48.97
CA GLU A 17 6.23 -48.83 47.71
C GLU A 17 7.09 -47.80 46.96
N THR A 18 7.86 -48.25 45.98
CA THR A 18 8.69 -47.36 45.16
C THR A 18 7.74 -46.42 44.44
N ALA A 19 7.64 -45.17 44.92
CA ALA A 19 6.82 -44.15 44.28
C ALA A 19 7.21 -44.06 42.80
N ALA A 20 6.21 -44.12 41.92
CA ALA A 20 6.43 -44.04 40.48
C ALA A 20 7.16 -42.73 40.14
N VAL A 21 8.13 -42.81 39.21
CA VAL A 21 8.86 -41.63 38.74
C VAL A 21 7.89 -40.70 38.02
N ALA A 22 7.85 -39.43 38.43
CA ALA A 22 6.93 -38.45 37.89
C ALA A 22 7.20 -38.19 36.41
N THR A 23 6.14 -38.15 35.61
CA THR A 23 6.19 -37.75 34.20
C THR A 23 6.76 -36.32 34.08
N PRO A 24 7.75 -36.08 33.20
CA PRO A 24 8.29 -34.76 32.98
C PRO A 24 7.24 -33.75 32.49
N VAL A 25 7.50 -32.48 32.73
CA VAL A 25 6.70 -31.36 32.21
C VAL A 25 7.55 -30.59 31.21
N ILE A 26 7.04 -30.42 29.99
CA ILE A 26 7.69 -29.65 28.91
C ILE A 26 7.04 -28.26 28.82
N THR A 27 7.78 -27.23 29.22
CA THR A 27 7.40 -25.83 29.03
C THR A 27 8.22 -25.23 27.89
N LEU A 28 7.63 -24.22 27.22
CA LEU A 28 8.29 -23.50 26.14
C LEU A 28 8.62 -22.10 26.62
N ASP A 29 9.70 -21.54 26.09
CA ASP A 29 10.14 -20.19 26.33
C ASP A 29 10.45 -19.53 24.96
N PRO A 30 9.62 -18.59 24.48
CA PRO A 30 8.41 -18.06 25.13
C PRO A 30 7.25 -19.08 25.22
N ALA A 31 6.40 -18.96 26.25
CA ALA A 31 5.37 -19.95 26.57
C ALA A 31 4.18 -20.02 25.60
N ASN A 32 3.90 -18.93 24.88
CA ASN A 32 2.76 -18.81 23.98
C ASN A 32 3.23 -18.52 22.54
N GLY A 33 2.68 -19.25 21.57
CA GLY A 33 2.87 -19.00 20.13
C GLY A 33 1.96 -17.88 19.59
N PRO A 34 2.03 -17.57 18.28
CA PRO A 34 2.76 -18.30 17.23
C PRO A 34 4.28 -18.12 17.31
N TYR A 35 5.03 -19.20 17.04
CA TYR A 35 6.48 -19.16 16.91
C TYR A 35 6.85 -18.90 15.44
N TYR A 36 7.85 -18.08 15.17
CA TYR A 36 8.23 -17.73 13.80
C TYR A 36 9.55 -18.37 13.39
N GLU A 37 9.65 -18.87 12.15
CA GLU A 37 10.90 -19.43 11.64
C GLU A 37 12.05 -18.42 11.81
N GLY A 38 13.23 -18.93 12.22
CA GLY A 38 14.38 -18.08 12.54
C GLY A 38 14.38 -17.48 13.95
N THR A 39 13.33 -17.65 14.76
CA THR A 39 13.37 -17.32 16.19
C THR A 39 13.86 -18.48 17.03
N SER A 40 14.48 -18.17 18.17
CA SER A 40 14.90 -19.18 19.15
C SER A 40 13.78 -19.45 20.15
N VAL A 41 13.33 -20.70 20.22
CA VAL A 41 12.41 -21.20 21.25
C VAL A 41 13.13 -22.26 22.06
N THR A 42 13.09 -22.15 23.38
CA THR A 42 13.71 -23.12 24.29
C THR A 42 12.64 -23.97 24.94
N ALA A 43 12.82 -25.30 24.92
CA ALA A 43 12.03 -26.21 25.73
C ALA A 43 12.76 -26.47 27.04
N LYS A 44 12.08 -26.18 28.17
CA LYS A 44 12.54 -26.47 29.52
C LYS A 44 11.77 -27.67 30.05
N ILE A 45 12.49 -28.66 30.55
CA ILE A 45 11.94 -29.94 30.99
C ILE A 45 12.19 -30.09 32.48
N THR A 46 11.13 -30.28 33.26
CA THR A 46 11.24 -30.48 34.71
C THR A 46 10.60 -31.80 35.12
N CYS A 47 11.04 -32.38 36.23
CA CYS A 47 10.45 -33.58 36.83
C CYS A 47 10.27 -33.32 38.33
N ALA A 48 9.14 -33.77 38.90
CA ALA A 48 8.86 -33.61 40.33
C ALA A 48 9.59 -34.63 41.21
N THR A 49 10.10 -35.73 40.63
CA THR A 49 10.91 -36.72 41.35
C THR A 49 12.32 -36.16 41.55
N ASP A 50 12.64 -35.84 42.81
CA ASP A 50 13.95 -35.33 43.18
C ASP A 50 15.06 -36.32 42.84
N GLY A 51 16.18 -35.81 42.30
CA GLY A 51 17.30 -36.62 41.84
C GLY A 51 17.07 -37.42 40.54
N ALA A 52 15.92 -37.30 39.87
CA ALA A 52 15.69 -37.99 38.62
C ALA A 52 16.52 -37.41 37.46
N LEU A 53 17.10 -38.30 36.63
CA LEU A 53 17.77 -37.93 35.39
C LEU A 53 16.74 -37.73 34.28
N ILE A 54 16.82 -36.61 33.57
CA ILE A 54 15.90 -36.30 32.47
C ILE A 54 16.55 -36.63 31.13
N TYR A 55 15.83 -37.36 30.30
CA TYR A 55 16.21 -37.63 28.91
C TYR A 55 15.16 -37.03 27.98
N TYR A 56 15.61 -36.48 26.85
CA TYR A 56 14.73 -36.00 25.78
C TYR A 56 15.09 -36.60 24.43
N ALA A 57 14.12 -36.67 23.54
CA ALA A 57 14.29 -37.07 22.14
C ALA A 57 13.54 -36.09 21.23
N ARG A 58 14.07 -35.89 20.02
CA ARG A 58 13.37 -35.18 18.93
C ARG A 58 12.61 -36.21 18.11
N ASN A 59 11.30 -36.05 18.01
CA ASN A 59 10.40 -37.06 17.44
C ASN A 59 10.70 -38.42 18.08
N ASP A 60 10.73 -39.48 17.29
CA ASP A 60 11.05 -40.84 17.75
C ASP A 60 12.56 -41.16 17.62
N GLY A 61 13.42 -40.14 17.69
CA GLY A 61 14.88 -40.29 17.59
C GLY A 61 15.57 -40.72 18.90
N ASP A 62 16.90 -40.60 18.91
CA ASP A 62 17.73 -41.01 20.05
C ASP A 62 17.52 -40.16 21.31
N TRP A 63 17.57 -40.82 22.46
CA TRP A 63 17.45 -40.17 23.77
C TRP A 63 18.77 -39.51 24.19
N THR A 64 18.70 -38.23 24.55
CA THR A 64 19.81 -37.42 25.03
C THR A 64 19.58 -37.04 26.50
N LEU A 65 20.60 -37.21 27.34
CA LEU A 65 20.55 -36.74 28.74
C LEU A 65 20.59 -35.21 28.77
N GLY A 66 19.60 -34.60 29.42
CA GLY A 66 19.50 -33.16 29.56
C GLY A 66 18.07 -32.71 29.84
N ASN A 67 17.92 -31.44 30.22
CA ASN A 67 16.65 -30.86 30.65
C ASN A 67 16.30 -29.56 29.90
N GLU A 68 17.09 -29.18 28.91
CA GLU A 68 16.87 -27.99 28.09
C GLU A 68 17.34 -28.22 26.65
N LEU A 69 16.56 -27.75 25.67
CA LEU A 69 16.98 -27.74 24.26
C LEU A 69 16.39 -26.56 23.48
N THR A 70 17.13 -26.08 22.49
CA THR A 70 16.57 -25.24 21.44
C THR A 70 15.72 -26.08 20.50
N VAL A 71 14.50 -25.60 20.24
CA VAL A 71 13.50 -26.27 19.42
C VAL A 71 13.52 -25.68 18.02
N THR A 72 13.61 -26.55 17.02
CA THR A 72 13.27 -26.27 15.62
C THR A 72 12.10 -27.17 15.27
N ALA A 73 11.14 -26.73 14.45
CA ALA A 73 9.84 -27.39 14.22
C ALA A 73 9.87 -28.93 14.30
N THR A 74 9.43 -29.49 15.45
CA THR A 74 9.58 -30.91 15.80
C THR A 74 8.65 -31.28 16.96
N THR A 75 8.45 -32.58 17.19
CA THR A 75 7.94 -33.10 18.46
C THR A 75 9.09 -33.31 19.45
N ILE A 76 8.86 -32.97 20.71
CA ILE A 76 9.80 -33.19 21.82
C ILE A 76 9.17 -34.25 22.71
N ASN A 77 9.90 -35.35 22.91
CA ASN A 77 9.54 -36.40 23.85
C ASN A 77 10.49 -36.33 25.05
N ALA A 78 9.98 -36.48 26.27
CA ALA A 78 10.77 -36.41 27.50
C ALA A 78 10.38 -37.53 28.48
N ARG A 79 11.39 -38.14 29.13
CA ARG A 79 11.21 -39.12 30.21
C ARG A 79 12.19 -38.86 31.35
N ALA A 80 11.84 -39.29 32.55
CA ALA A 80 12.69 -39.24 33.72
C ALA A 80 13.06 -40.65 34.18
N VAL A 81 14.27 -40.82 34.71
CA VAL A 81 14.80 -42.09 35.23
C VAL A 81 15.33 -41.88 36.64
N TYR A 82 14.90 -42.69 37.59
CA TYR A 82 15.37 -42.68 38.98
C TYR A 82 15.43 -44.10 39.54
N LEU A 83 16.60 -44.51 40.06
CA LEU A 83 16.83 -45.85 40.63
C LEU A 83 16.29 -46.99 39.73
N ASP A 84 16.69 -46.96 38.45
CA ASP A 84 16.30 -47.94 37.41
C ASP A 84 14.80 -48.01 37.07
N GLN A 85 14.00 -47.05 37.55
CA GLN A 85 12.60 -46.86 37.15
C GLN A 85 12.47 -45.74 36.12
N GLU A 86 11.65 -45.95 35.09
CA GLU A 86 11.33 -44.92 34.09
C GLU A 86 9.94 -44.33 34.34
N SER A 87 9.79 -43.02 34.07
CA SER A 87 8.49 -42.36 34.02
C SER A 87 7.73 -42.69 32.73
N ALA A 88 6.45 -42.31 32.66
CA ALA A 88 5.78 -42.16 31.37
C ALA A 88 6.46 -41.07 30.52
N VAL A 89 6.28 -41.12 29.20
CA VAL A 89 6.80 -40.12 28.26
C VAL A 89 5.85 -38.93 28.18
N ALA A 90 6.38 -37.73 28.40
CA ALA A 90 5.71 -36.48 28.04
C ALA A 90 6.03 -36.11 26.60
N SER A 91 5.04 -35.62 25.84
CA SER A 91 5.22 -35.24 24.44
C SER A 91 4.67 -33.84 24.17
N LYS A 92 5.39 -33.03 23.39
CA LYS A 92 4.97 -31.71 22.96
C LYS A 92 5.43 -31.38 21.53
N THR A 93 4.48 -31.08 20.66
CA THR A 93 4.75 -30.66 19.27
C THR A 93 4.80 -29.15 19.17
N VAL A 94 5.82 -28.63 18.47
CA VAL A 94 6.02 -27.19 18.26
C VAL A 94 6.05 -26.88 16.76
N THR A 95 5.16 -26.01 16.30
CA THR A 95 5.08 -25.54 14.91
C THR A 95 5.61 -24.11 14.80
N PHE A 96 6.44 -23.86 13.80
CA PHE A 96 6.93 -22.53 13.44
C PHE A 96 6.21 -22.03 12.19
N VAL A 97 5.91 -20.75 12.15
CA VAL A 97 5.27 -20.05 11.04
C VAL A 97 6.33 -19.19 10.35
N PRO A 98 6.42 -19.13 9.01
CA PRO A 98 7.35 -18.22 8.35
C PRO A 98 7.17 -16.77 8.84
N PRO A 99 8.25 -16.01 9.09
CA PRO A 99 8.14 -14.61 9.49
C PRO A 99 7.49 -13.80 8.38
N VAL A 100 6.43 -13.08 8.71
CA VAL A 100 5.75 -12.18 7.77
C VAL A 100 6.50 -10.85 7.76
N THR A 101 6.95 -10.44 6.58
CA THR A 101 7.67 -9.17 6.41
C THR A 101 6.68 -8.02 6.39
N THR A 102 6.78 -7.10 7.35
CA THR A 102 5.98 -5.86 7.31
C THR A 102 6.55 -4.90 6.27
N VAL A 103 5.73 -4.48 5.33
CA VAL A 103 6.06 -3.44 4.34
C VAL A 103 5.23 -2.20 4.60
N ASN A 104 5.85 -1.02 4.57
CA ASN A 104 5.21 0.26 4.82
C ASN A 104 5.15 1.13 3.55
N SER A 105 5.41 0.54 2.38
CA SER A 105 5.16 1.13 1.07
C SER A 105 5.15 0.05 -0.02
N ILE A 106 4.52 0.33 -1.15
CA ILE A 106 4.56 -0.53 -2.33
C ILE A 106 5.98 -0.57 -2.91
N ALA A 107 6.77 0.51 -2.83
CA ALA A 107 8.18 0.45 -3.22
C ALA A 107 8.99 -0.56 -2.39
N GLN A 108 8.75 -0.64 -1.07
CA GLN A 108 9.37 -1.67 -0.23
C GLN A 108 8.93 -3.07 -0.65
N PHE A 109 7.64 -3.27 -0.93
CA PHE A 109 7.12 -4.54 -1.45
C PHE A 109 7.75 -4.93 -2.79
N ASN A 110 7.87 -3.99 -3.73
CA ASN A 110 8.42 -4.22 -5.06
C ASN A 110 9.90 -4.64 -5.02
N ALA A 111 10.64 -4.23 -3.98
CA ALA A 111 12.05 -4.57 -3.78
C ALA A 111 12.29 -5.95 -3.11
N LEU A 112 11.23 -6.60 -2.61
CA LEU A 112 11.35 -7.90 -1.95
C LEU A 112 11.54 -9.04 -2.96
N PRO A 113 12.27 -10.11 -2.59
CA PRO A 113 12.37 -11.30 -3.41
C PRO A 113 11.00 -12.01 -3.53
N ASP A 114 10.80 -12.69 -4.64
CA ASP A 114 9.61 -13.52 -4.84
C ASP A 114 9.55 -14.66 -3.81
N GLY A 115 8.34 -15.00 -3.38
CA GLY A 115 8.09 -16.00 -2.36
C GLY A 115 7.95 -15.44 -0.93
N THR A 116 8.38 -14.20 -0.70
CA THR A 116 8.27 -13.53 0.61
C THR A 116 6.81 -13.32 1.01
N ASP A 117 6.43 -13.80 2.19
CA ASP A 117 5.15 -13.49 2.82
C ASP A 117 5.22 -12.10 3.45
N VAL A 118 4.23 -11.27 3.13
CA VAL A 118 4.17 -9.86 3.54
C VAL A 118 2.88 -9.51 4.26
N ILE A 119 2.97 -8.50 5.12
CA ILE A 119 1.84 -7.77 5.68
C ILE A 119 2.05 -6.29 5.38
N PHE A 120 1.05 -5.62 4.83
CA PHE A 120 1.13 -4.18 4.63
C PHE A 120 0.83 -3.45 5.93
N GLY A 121 1.77 -2.64 6.43
CA GLY A 121 1.59 -1.81 7.62
C GLY A 121 0.78 -0.53 7.35
N ILE A 122 0.54 -0.21 6.08
CA ILE A 122 -0.18 0.99 5.64
C ILE A 122 -1.33 0.62 4.68
N PRO A 123 -2.37 1.46 4.58
CA PRO A 123 -3.38 1.31 3.54
C PRO A 123 -2.82 1.65 2.15
N VAL A 124 -3.47 1.15 1.11
CA VAL A 124 -3.19 1.49 -0.31
C VAL A 124 -4.49 1.82 -1.04
N ASN A 125 -4.41 2.55 -2.15
CA ASN A 125 -5.56 3.07 -2.86
C ASN A 125 -5.83 2.29 -4.15
N THR A 126 -7.10 2.01 -4.43
CA THR A 126 -7.53 1.23 -5.59
C THR A 126 -7.56 2.08 -6.86
N ILE A 127 -6.73 1.75 -7.84
CA ILE A 127 -6.81 2.32 -9.18
C ILE A 127 -8.04 1.74 -9.89
N LYS A 128 -8.14 0.41 -9.92
CA LYS A 128 -9.19 -0.33 -10.61
C LYS A 128 -9.22 -1.78 -10.17
N GLN A 129 -10.41 -2.34 -10.01
CA GLN A 129 -10.60 -3.78 -9.99
C GLN A 129 -11.34 -4.28 -11.24
N LYS A 130 -10.96 -5.44 -11.74
CA LYS A 130 -11.72 -6.25 -12.69
C LYS A 130 -11.45 -7.73 -12.44
N ASP A 131 -12.50 -8.48 -12.15
CA ASP A 131 -12.39 -9.89 -11.75
C ASP A 131 -11.35 -10.05 -10.62
N ASP A 132 -10.42 -11.00 -10.74
CA ASP A 132 -9.32 -11.23 -9.79
C ASP A 132 -8.16 -10.22 -9.91
N TYR A 133 -8.26 -9.20 -10.76
CA TYR A 133 -7.23 -8.18 -10.95
C TYR A 133 -7.56 -6.91 -10.18
N LEU A 134 -6.89 -6.71 -9.05
CA LEU A 134 -6.99 -5.48 -8.25
C LEU A 134 -5.71 -4.67 -8.38
N TYR A 135 -5.78 -3.56 -9.09
CA TYR A 135 -4.68 -2.61 -9.29
C TYR A 135 -4.71 -1.56 -8.19
N VAL A 136 -3.61 -1.42 -7.47
CA VAL A 136 -3.49 -0.48 -6.35
C VAL A 136 -2.21 0.34 -6.46
N GLN A 137 -2.22 1.50 -5.82
CA GLN A 137 -1.04 2.35 -5.66
C GLN A 137 -1.01 3.03 -4.30
N ASP A 138 0.17 3.48 -3.94
CA ASP A 138 0.42 4.48 -2.91
C ASP A 138 1.26 5.61 -3.52
N ASP A 139 1.81 6.51 -2.70
CA ASP A 139 2.63 7.61 -3.19
C ASP A 139 3.97 7.13 -3.80
N SER A 140 4.41 5.92 -3.45
CA SER A 140 5.72 5.39 -3.80
C SER A 140 5.72 4.59 -5.10
N ASN A 141 4.69 3.77 -5.36
CA ASN A 141 4.63 2.93 -6.57
C ASN A 141 3.22 2.33 -6.82
N GLY A 142 3.09 1.50 -7.86
CA GLY A 142 1.91 0.67 -8.14
C GLY A 142 2.21 -0.82 -8.00
N MET A 143 1.17 -1.62 -7.72
CA MET A 143 1.24 -3.08 -7.75
C MET A 143 -0.09 -3.72 -8.18
N LEU A 144 -0.01 -4.98 -8.59
CA LEU A 144 -1.16 -5.82 -8.85
C LEU A 144 -1.40 -6.73 -7.64
N ILE A 145 -2.62 -6.81 -7.15
CA ILE A 145 -3.09 -7.88 -6.29
C ILE A 145 -3.86 -8.84 -7.19
N TYR A 146 -3.38 -10.08 -7.34
CA TYR A 146 -3.96 -11.07 -8.25
C TYR A 146 -4.53 -12.27 -7.50
N GLY A 147 -5.85 -12.38 -7.48
CA GLY A 147 -6.59 -13.46 -6.84
C GLY A 147 -7.77 -12.97 -5.99
N PRO A 148 -8.42 -13.89 -5.25
CA PRO A 148 -9.58 -13.55 -4.44
C PRO A 148 -9.21 -12.62 -3.29
N VAL A 149 -9.98 -11.54 -3.13
CA VAL A 149 -9.82 -10.54 -2.07
C VAL A 149 -11.01 -10.56 -1.11
N GLY A 150 -11.30 -11.73 -0.54
CA GLY A 150 -12.38 -11.90 0.44
C GLY A 150 -13.80 -11.78 -0.13
N GLY A 151 -13.95 -11.81 -1.46
CA GLY A 151 -15.23 -11.60 -2.15
C GLY A 151 -15.66 -10.13 -2.24
N TYR A 152 -14.77 -9.19 -1.90
CA TYR A 152 -15.02 -7.77 -1.98
C TYR A 152 -14.72 -7.20 -3.37
N VAL A 153 -15.43 -6.13 -3.73
CA VAL A 153 -15.22 -5.35 -4.94
C VAL A 153 -14.84 -3.94 -4.54
N TYR A 154 -13.66 -3.51 -4.96
CA TYR A 154 -13.09 -2.19 -4.73
C TYR A 154 -13.25 -1.34 -6.00
N SER A 155 -13.86 -0.17 -5.83
CA SER A 155 -14.02 0.84 -6.86
C SER A 155 -12.79 1.76 -6.92
N HIS A 156 -12.72 2.58 -7.98
CA HIS A 156 -11.66 3.58 -8.10
C HIS A 156 -11.67 4.52 -6.88
N GLY A 157 -10.49 4.74 -6.29
CA GLY A 157 -10.31 5.55 -5.08
C GLY A 157 -10.55 4.78 -3.78
N ASP A 158 -11.13 3.58 -3.79
CA ASP A 158 -11.37 2.84 -2.55
C ASP A 158 -10.08 2.45 -1.85
N VAL A 159 -10.09 2.57 -0.52
CA VAL A 159 -8.95 2.23 0.32
C VAL A 159 -8.97 0.73 0.65
N VAL A 160 -7.88 0.04 0.30
CA VAL A 160 -7.56 -1.27 0.85
C VAL A 160 -6.92 -1.04 2.22
N HIS A 161 -7.59 -1.53 3.27
CA HIS A 161 -7.15 -1.32 4.65
C HIS A 161 -5.72 -1.83 4.86
N ALA A 162 -4.99 -1.26 5.82
CA ALA A 162 -3.74 -1.85 6.28
C ALA A 162 -3.95 -3.30 6.76
N THR A 163 -2.85 -4.01 7.03
CA THR A 163 -2.77 -5.38 7.55
C THR A 163 -3.19 -6.50 6.60
N PHE A 164 -3.61 -6.18 5.36
CA PHE A 164 -3.79 -7.21 4.34
C PHE A 164 -2.45 -7.92 4.07
N ARG A 165 -2.56 -9.21 3.76
CA ARG A 165 -1.42 -10.10 3.59
C ARG A 165 -1.42 -10.74 2.22
N GLY A 166 -0.25 -11.20 1.83
CA GLY A 166 -0.09 -12.04 0.67
C GLY A 166 1.35 -12.44 0.48
N LYS A 167 1.60 -13.11 -0.64
CA LYS A 167 2.93 -13.52 -1.06
C LYS A 167 3.39 -12.63 -2.20
N LYS A 168 4.59 -12.07 -2.10
CA LYS A 168 5.25 -11.35 -3.18
C LYS A 168 5.56 -12.31 -4.33
N THR A 169 5.22 -11.92 -5.54
CA THR A 169 5.65 -12.57 -6.79
C THR A 169 5.88 -11.54 -7.89
N THR A 170 6.48 -11.95 -9.01
CA THR A 170 6.72 -11.10 -10.16
C THR A 170 6.17 -11.78 -11.41
N TYR A 171 5.16 -11.18 -12.03
CA TYR A 171 4.57 -11.72 -13.25
C TYR A 171 4.99 -10.88 -14.46
N LYS A 172 5.77 -11.48 -15.36
CA LYS A 172 6.28 -10.80 -16.58
C LYS A 172 6.97 -9.46 -16.30
N GLY A 173 7.68 -9.37 -15.16
CA GLY A 173 8.39 -8.16 -14.73
C GLY A 173 7.54 -7.16 -13.95
N ALA A 174 6.23 -7.37 -13.80
CA ALA A 174 5.37 -6.51 -12.99
C ALA A 174 5.26 -7.06 -11.54
N PRO A 175 5.27 -6.17 -10.53
CA PRO A 175 5.10 -6.58 -9.14
C PRO A 175 3.66 -7.05 -8.88
N GLU A 176 3.55 -8.26 -8.31
CA GLU A 176 2.28 -8.92 -8.04
C GLU A 176 2.24 -9.48 -6.62
N LEU A 177 1.10 -9.33 -5.95
CA LEU A 177 0.79 -9.93 -4.66
C LEU A 177 -0.26 -11.01 -4.87
N ILE A 178 0.05 -12.24 -4.44
CA ILE A 178 -0.96 -13.31 -4.31
C ILE A 178 -1.63 -13.15 -2.95
N PRO A 179 -2.92 -12.80 -2.88
CA PRO A 179 -3.57 -12.40 -1.64
C PRO A 179 -3.87 -13.57 -0.71
N ASP A 180 -3.68 -13.36 0.59
CA ASP A 180 -4.42 -14.12 1.60
C ASP A 180 -5.81 -13.50 1.72
N ALA A 181 -6.77 -14.07 0.99
CA ALA A 181 -8.14 -13.59 0.88
C ALA A 181 -8.82 -13.32 2.23
N SER A 182 -8.44 -14.07 3.29
CA SER A 182 -9.04 -13.95 4.62
C SER A 182 -8.68 -12.66 5.35
N THR A 183 -7.66 -11.94 4.87
CA THR A 183 -7.15 -10.70 5.47
C THR A 183 -7.70 -9.44 4.83
N PHE A 184 -8.45 -9.58 3.73
CA PHE A 184 -9.12 -8.47 3.07
C PHE A 184 -10.47 -8.20 3.74
N ILE A 185 -10.87 -6.95 3.77
CA ILE A 185 -12.13 -6.47 4.34
C ILE A 185 -12.85 -5.54 3.37
N ALA A 186 -14.15 -5.33 3.55
CA ALA A 186 -14.92 -4.40 2.72
C ALA A 186 -14.29 -2.98 2.69
N PRO A 187 -14.36 -2.28 1.54
CA PRO A 187 -13.93 -0.87 1.48
C PRO A 187 -14.75 0.00 2.43
N TYR A 188 -14.10 0.93 3.11
CA TYR A 188 -14.72 1.79 4.14
C TYR A 188 -14.57 3.29 3.85
N SER A 189 -13.75 3.68 2.87
CA SER A 189 -13.60 5.05 2.40
C SER A 189 -13.05 5.08 0.99
N SER A 190 -13.29 6.18 0.28
CA SER A 190 -12.67 6.47 -1.01
C SER A 190 -11.86 7.76 -0.91
N VAL A 191 -10.67 7.77 -1.50
CA VAL A 191 -9.83 8.95 -1.62
C VAL A 191 -9.79 9.42 -3.07
N ALA A 192 -9.75 10.74 -3.27
CA ALA A 192 -9.49 11.29 -4.59
C ALA A 192 -8.07 10.90 -5.00
N MET A 193 -7.93 10.29 -6.18
CA MET A 193 -6.63 9.89 -6.72
C MET A 193 -6.20 10.87 -7.80
N THR A 194 -5.06 11.51 -7.60
CA THR A 194 -4.44 12.36 -8.61
C THR A 194 -3.60 11.48 -9.54
N PRO A 195 -3.87 11.45 -10.86
CA PRO A 195 -3.03 10.72 -11.80
C PRO A 195 -1.67 11.40 -11.95
N VAL A 196 -0.64 10.61 -12.21
CA VAL A 196 0.67 11.14 -12.63
C VAL A 196 0.56 11.57 -14.09
N GLU A 197 0.86 12.84 -14.38
CA GLU A 197 0.91 13.31 -15.76
C GLU A 197 2.21 12.85 -16.44
N LEU A 198 2.07 12.22 -17.62
CA LEU A 198 3.18 11.67 -18.40
C LEU A 198 3.09 12.12 -19.86
N THR A 199 4.25 12.28 -20.50
CA THR A 199 4.36 12.25 -21.97
C THR A 199 4.47 10.80 -22.47
N PRO A 200 4.22 10.53 -23.76
CA PRO A 200 4.43 9.17 -24.29
C PRO A 200 5.87 8.66 -24.07
N ALA A 201 6.90 9.50 -24.22
CA ALA A 201 8.28 9.11 -23.92
C ALA A 201 8.57 8.77 -22.44
N GLN A 202 7.77 9.28 -21.50
CA GLN A 202 7.91 9.00 -20.07
C GLN A 202 7.24 7.68 -19.65
N VAL A 203 6.49 7.02 -20.52
CA VAL A 203 5.88 5.73 -20.19
C VAL A 203 6.93 4.63 -20.25
N ASN A 204 7.46 4.25 -19.08
CA ASN A 204 8.48 3.22 -18.93
C ASN A 204 8.24 2.36 -17.66
N LEU A 205 9.22 1.52 -17.29
CA LEU A 205 9.11 0.59 -16.16
C LEU A 205 8.99 1.27 -14.79
N ASP A 206 9.47 2.50 -14.63
CA ASP A 206 9.36 3.24 -13.37
C ASP A 206 7.90 3.61 -13.05
N ASN A 207 7.04 3.62 -14.07
CA ASN A 207 5.64 4.02 -14.01
C ASN A 207 4.69 2.80 -14.10
N VAL A 208 5.22 1.59 -13.95
CA VAL A 208 4.45 0.35 -14.09
C VAL A 208 3.32 0.29 -13.07
N LEU A 209 2.12 -0.09 -13.51
CA LEU A 209 0.92 -0.21 -12.66
C LEU A 209 0.52 1.09 -11.93
N ARG A 210 0.91 2.25 -12.45
CA ARG A 210 0.52 3.57 -11.91
C ARG A 210 -0.72 4.11 -12.60
N TYR A 211 -1.51 4.89 -11.86
CA TYR A 211 -2.56 5.72 -12.43
C TYR A 211 -1.92 6.96 -13.07
N ALA A 212 -2.08 7.10 -14.39
CA ALA A 212 -1.46 8.16 -15.16
C ALA A 212 -2.43 8.81 -16.14
N VAL A 213 -2.12 10.04 -16.54
CA VAL A 213 -2.81 10.80 -17.57
C VAL A 213 -1.81 11.29 -18.61
N ILE A 214 -2.18 11.21 -19.89
CA ILE A 214 -1.44 11.82 -21.00
C ILE A 214 -2.37 12.85 -21.61
N ARG A 215 -2.01 14.13 -21.51
CA ARG A 215 -2.83 15.23 -22.02
C ARG A 215 -2.58 15.47 -23.50
N ARG A 216 -3.57 16.10 -24.16
CA ARG A 216 -3.47 16.57 -25.56
C ARG A 216 -3.16 15.45 -26.56
N ALA A 217 -3.63 14.24 -26.25
CA ALA A 217 -3.39 13.08 -27.08
C ALA A 217 -4.59 12.75 -27.98
N THR A 218 -4.30 12.17 -29.13
CA THR A 218 -5.28 11.46 -29.96
C THR A 218 -5.09 9.96 -29.78
N ILE A 219 -6.15 9.18 -30.06
CA ILE A 219 -6.08 7.73 -30.09
C ILE A 219 -6.13 7.28 -31.54
N SER A 220 -5.06 6.64 -32.01
CA SER A 220 -4.95 6.12 -33.38
C SER A 220 -4.18 4.81 -33.38
N ASP A 221 -4.66 3.81 -34.14
CA ASP A 221 -4.03 2.49 -34.28
C ASP A 221 -3.64 1.82 -32.94
N ASN A 222 -4.55 1.83 -31.96
CA ASN A 222 -4.29 1.36 -30.59
C ASN A 222 -3.07 2.04 -29.92
N LYS A 223 -2.82 3.31 -30.21
CA LYS A 223 -1.79 4.12 -29.56
C LYS A 223 -2.38 5.43 -29.05
N ILE A 224 -1.82 5.93 -27.97
CA ILE A 224 -1.95 7.33 -27.55
C ILE A 224 -0.85 8.09 -28.29
N VAL A 225 -1.21 9.10 -29.06
CA VAL A 225 -0.29 9.89 -29.90
C VAL A 225 -0.28 11.34 -29.43
N VAL A 226 0.91 11.91 -29.23
CA VAL A 226 1.12 13.33 -28.90
C VAL A 226 2.23 13.87 -29.79
N GLY A 227 1.87 14.68 -30.79
CA GLY A 227 2.83 15.12 -31.81
C GLY A 227 3.43 13.92 -32.55
N ASP A 228 4.75 13.81 -32.55
CA ASP A 228 5.49 12.70 -33.18
C ASP A 228 5.73 11.51 -32.23
N GLU A 229 5.35 11.62 -30.95
CA GLU A 229 5.53 10.57 -29.96
C GLU A 229 4.27 9.69 -29.83
N SER A 230 4.44 8.41 -29.50
CA SER A 230 3.31 7.52 -29.25
C SER A 230 3.61 6.44 -28.21
N VAL A 231 2.57 5.99 -27.52
CA VAL A 231 2.61 4.84 -26.61
C VAL A 231 1.49 3.86 -26.93
N ALA A 232 1.81 2.56 -26.93
CA ALA A 232 0.84 1.52 -27.24
C ALA A 232 -0.20 1.35 -26.14
N ILE A 233 -1.46 1.16 -26.55
CA ILE A 233 -2.59 0.87 -25.68
C ILE A 233 -2.85 -0.64 -25.69
N TYR A 234 -2.88 -1.24 -24.51
CA TYR A 234 -3.32 -2.62 -24.31
C TYR A 234 -4.59 -2.64 -23.46
N ASN A 235 -5.73 -2.75 -24.13
CA ASN A 235 -7.05 -2.70 -23.49
C ASN A 235 -7.75 -4.07 -23.41
N GLY A 236 -7.10 -5.16 -23.81
CA GLY A 236 -7.72 -6.49 -23.79
C GLY A 236 -8.18 -6.93 -22.38
N ARG A 237 -7.48 -6.48 -21.33
CA ARG A 237 -7.83 -6.82 -19.95
C ARG A 237 -9.03 -6.04 -19.44
N PHE A 238 -8.99 -4.71 -19.50
CA PHE A 238 -10.08 -3.90 -18.98
C PHE A 238 -11.31 -3.92 -19.88
N ASN A 239 -11.12 -4.12 -21.18
CA ASN A 239 -12.18 -4.09 -22.19
C ASN A 239 -13.05 -2.82 -22.05
N THR A 240 -12.40 -1.68 -21.75
CA THR A 240 -13.11 -0.40 -21.69
C THR A 240 -13.37 0.12 -23.10
N THR A 241 -14.36 0.97 -23.29
CA THR A 241 -14.46 1.72 -24.54
C THR A 241 -13.31 2.74 -24.57
N LEU A 242 -12.44 2.66 -25.57
CA LEU A 242 -11.48 3.73 -25.80
C LEU A 242 -12.22 4.94 -26.37
N PRO A 243 -11.85 6.17 -25.95
CA PRO A 243 -12.34 7.36 -26.61
C PRO A 243 -12.09 7.25 -28.12
N THR A 244 -13.11 7.52 -28.91
CA THR A 244 -12.98 7.70 -30.36
C THR A 244 -13.11 9.18 -30.65
N ASP A 245 -12.25 9.69 -31.52
CA ASP A 245 -12.44 11.01 -32.09
C ASP A 245 -13.84 11.04 -32.71
N THR A 246 -14.69 11.93 -32.22
CA THR A 246 -16.06 12.06 -32.70
C THR A 246 -16.03 13.07 -33.82
N GLU A 247 -16.16 12.60 -35.07
CA GLU A 247 -16.35 13.51 -36.20
C GLU A 247 -17.76 14.11 -36.12
N ALA A 248 -17.83 15.44 -36.08
CA ALA A 248 -19.10 16.15 -36.18
C ALA A 248 -19.43 16.36 -37.66
N THR A 249 -20.60 15.92 -38.08
CA THR A 249 -21.10 16.20 -39.44
C THR A 249 -21.69 17.59 -39.52
N MET A 250 -21.66 18.21 -40.70
CA MET A 250 -22.31 19.51 -40.94
C MET A 250 -23.73 19.56 -40.36
N GLY A 251 -24.04 20.65 -39.65
CA GLY A 251 -25.34 20.88 -39.02
C GLY A 251 -25.50 20.24 -37.63
N GLN A 252 -24.56 19.40 -37.17
CA GLN A 252 -24.60 18.89 -35.80
C GLN A 252 -24.22 19.97 -34.79
N THR A 253 -24.91 19.99 -33.65
CA THR A 253 -24.50 20.78 -32.49
C THR A 253 -23.33 20.10 -31.79
N VAL A 254 -22.20 20.79 -31.73
CA VAL A 254 -21.00 20.37 -31.01
C VAL A 254 -20.99 21.03 -29.64
N THR A 255 -20.76 20.25 -28.59
CA THR A 255 -20.59 20.76 -27.21
C THR A 255 -19.12 20.74 -26.84
N LEU A 256 -18.61 21.90 -26.43
CA LEU A 256 -17.26 22.11 -25.93
C LEU A 256 -17.33 22.33 -24.42
N THR A 257 -16.68 21.44 -23.66
CA THR A 257 -16.49 21.62 -22.22
C THR A 257 -15.01 21.83 -21.95
N VAL A 258 -14.65 22.99 -21.41
CA VAL A 258 -13.26 23.34 -21.11
C VAL A 258 -13.00 23.17 -19.62
N THR A 259 -11.94 22.45 -19.28
CA THR A 259 -11.47 22.30 -17.90
C THR A 259 -10.13 23.02 -17.78
N PRO A 260 -10.10 24.25 -17.23
CA PRO A 260 -8.85 24.91 -16.89
C PRO A 260 -8.03 24.09 -15.90
N ASP A 261 -6.70 24.23 -15.96
CA ASP A 261 -5.81 23.68 -14.95
C ASP A 261 -5.92 24.47 -13.62
N GLU A 262 -5.39 23.92 -12.53
CA GLU A 262 -5.41 24.57 -11.21
C GLU A 262 -4.79 25.98 -11.26
N ASN A 263 -5.43 26.94 -10.60
CA ASN A 263 -5.07 28.37 -10.58
C ASN A 263 -5.22 29.10 -11.92
N TYR A 264 -5.94 28.53 -12.88
CA TYR A 264 -6.31 29.21 -14.12
C TYR A 264 -7.83 29.23 -14.27
N GLU A 265 -8.34 30.31 -14.86
CA GLU A 265 -9.72 30.39 -15.35
C GLU A 265 -9.74 30.56 -16.87
N LEU A 266 -10.82 30.06 -17.50
CA LEU A 266 -11.05 30.27 -18.93
C LEU A 266 -11.23 31.76 -19.19
N GLU A 267 -10.34 32.35 -19.98
CA GLU A 267 -10.43 33.75 -20.38
C GLU A 267 -11.35 33.90 -21.59
N SER A 268 -11.12 33.11 -22.64
CA SER A 268 -11.93 33.16 -23.86
C SER A 268 -11.91 31.85 -24.62
N ILE A 269 -12.93 31.66 -25.47
CA ILE A 269 -12.99 30.58 -26.45
C ILE A 269 -13.33 31.16 -27.83
N ALA A 270 -12.60 30.75 -28.85
CA ALA A 270 -12.81 31.15 -30.23
C ALA A 270 -12.95 29.89 -31.10
N VAL A 271 -14.00 29.85 -31.93
CA VAL A 271 -14.19 28.83 -32.94
C VAL A 271 -14.16 29.51 -34.29
N THR A 272 -13.35 29.00 -35.22
CA THR A 272 -13.20 29.56 -36.57
C THR A 272 -13.24 28.47 -37.62
N THR A 273 -13.68 28.76 -38.84
CA THR A 273 -13.45 27.88 -39.99
C THR A 273 -11.99 27.89 -40.39
N VAL A 274 -11.54 26.79 -40.98
CA VAL A 274 -10.20 26.64 -41.56
C VAL A 274 -10.17 27.22 -42.98
N ASP A 275 -9.11 27.96 -43.32
CA ASP A 275 -8.85 28.44 -44.68
C ASP A 275 -8.73 27.26 -45.66
N ALA A 276 -9.56 27.23 -46.70
CA ALA A 276 -9.67 26.14 -47.67
C ALA A 276 -8.40 25.91 -48.50
N GLN A 277 -7.43 26.84 -48.45
CA GLN A 277 -6.15 26.72 -49.16
C GLN A 277 -5.08 25.95 -48.35
N GLU A 278 -5.37 25.51 -47.14
CA GLU A 278 -4.40 24.85 -46.27
C GLU A 278 -4.49 23.32 -46.37
N THR A 279 -3.44 22.68 -46.90
CA THR A 279 -3.31 21.22 -47.00
C THR A 279 -2.39 20.66 -45.91
N GLU A 280 -2.91 19.66 -45.19
CA GLU A 280 -2.30 18.78 -44.15
C GLU A 280 -2.08 19.34 -42.72
N PRO A 281 -2.31 18.53 -41.67
CA PRO A 281 -2.20 18.94 -40.28
C PRO A 281 -0.76 18.85 -39.76
N SER A 282 -0.35 19.86 -39.00
CA SER A 282 0.56 19.68 -37.87
C SER A 282 -0.16 20.27 -36.66
N GLY A 283 0.07 19.77 -35.44
CA GLY A 283 -0.73 20.06 -34.22
C GLY A 283 -0.83 21.52 -33.75
N ALA A 284 -0.61 22.49 -34.61
CA ALA A 284 -0.94 23.90 -34.44
C ALA A 284 -2.34 24.23 -35.01
N PRO A 285 -2.99 25.32 -34.53
CA PRO A 285 -4.20 25.82 -35.15
C PRO A 285 -3.94 26.17 -36.62
N ARG A 286 -4.84 25.72 -37.49
CA ARG A 286 -4.84 26.07 -38.91
C ARG A 286 -5.16 27.54 -39.11
N LYS A 287 -4.79 28.11 -40.26
CA LYS A 287 -5.10 29.52 -40.54
C LYS A 287 -6.62 29.75 -40.48
N ALA A 288 -7.03 30.64 -39.58
CA ALA A 288 -8.44 30.98 -39.39
C ALA A 288 -9.01 31.75 -40.59
N ALA A 289 -10.23 31.42 -40.99
CA ALA A 289 -10.97 32.12 -42.04
C ALA A 289 -12.13 32.96 -41.46
N GLU A 290 -13.19 32.31 -40.98
CA GLU A 290 -14.39 32.98 -40.47
C GLU A 290 -14.68 32.59 -39.02
N ASN A 291 -15.13 33.54 -38.21
CA ASN A 291 -15.57 33.26 -36.85
C ASN A 291 -16.91 32.51 -36.84
N ILE A 292 -17.03 31.54 -35.94
CA ILE A 292 -18.26 30.81 -35.68
C ILE A 292 -18.78 31.25 -34.32
N GLU A 293 -20.02 31.74 -34.29
CA GLU A 293 -20.67 32.11 -33.04
C GLU A 293 -20.87 30.87 -32.15
N GLN A 294 -20.50 31.01 -30.87
CA GLN A 294 -20.77 29.99 -29.87
C GLN A 294 -21.87 30.47 -28.92
N THR A 295 -22.66 29.54 -28.42
CA THR A 295 -23.64 29.77 -27.36
C THR A 295 -23.11 29.19 -26.07
N LYS A 296 -22.92 30.02 -25.04
CA LYS A 296 -22.58 29.54 -23.68
C LYS A 296 -23.80 28.86 -23.07
N THR A 297 -23.66 27.61 -22.66
CA THR A 297 -24.75 26.78 -22.11
C THR A 297 -24.52 26.38 -20.66
N GLY A 298 -23.32 26.62 -20.12
CA GLY A 298 -22.98 26.37 -18.73
C GLY A 298 -21.61 26.96 -18.37
N ASP A 299 -21.13 26.66 -17.17
CA ASP A 299 -19.79 27.05 -16.75
C ASP A 299 -18.74 26.34 -17.61
N ASN A 300 -17.86 27.13 -18.23
CA ASN A 300 -16.87 26.70 -19.22
C ASN A 300 -17.43 25.77 -20.31
N THR A 301 -18.72 25.86 -20.60
CA THR A 301 -19.42 24.97 -21.55
C THR A 301 -20.08 25.80 -22.64
N TYR A 302 -19.74 25.49 -23.90
CA TYR A 302 -20.15 26.22 -25.08
C TYR A 302 -20.66 25.27 -26.15
N THR A 303 -21.52 25.75 -27.03
CA THR A 303 -22.02 24.99 -28.18
C THR A 303 -21.89 25.79 -29.46
N PHE A 304 -21.65 25.12 -30.58
CA PHE A 304 -21.73 25.71 -31.91
C PHE A 304 -22.30 24.69 -32.90
N THR A 305 -22.79 25.16 -34.06
CA THR A 305 -23.25 24.28 -35.13
C THR A 305 -22.09 24.01 -36.08
N MET A 306 -21.76 22.74 -36.31
CA MET A 306 -20.67 22.36 -37.19
C MET A 306 -20.94 22.87 -38.62
N PRO A 307 -20.05 23.68 -39.22
CA PRO A 307 -20.22 24.16 -40.57
C PRO A 307 -19.85 23.08 -41.60
N ALA A 308 -19.91 23.42 -42.89
CA ALA A 308 -19.51 22.51 -43.98
C ALA A 308 -17.98 22.26 -44.02
N SER A 309 -17.19 23.12 -43.39
CA SER A 309 -15.73 23.08 -43.38
C SER A 309 -15.19 22.66 -42.02
N ASN A 310 -13.92 22.23 -41.97
CA ASN A 310 -13.22 22.01 -40.70
C ASN A 310 -13.14 23.30 -39.88
N VAL A 311 -13.03 23.15 -38.57
CA VAL A 311 -12.96 24.27 -37.62
C VAL A 311 -11.70 24.21 -36.77
N ASN A 312 -11.20 25.36 -36.34
CA ASN A 312 -10.29 25.49 -35.21
C ASN A 312 -11.08 25.82 -33.95
N VAL A 313 -10.67 25.21 -32.84
CA VAL A 313 -11.15 25.58 -31.50
C VAL A 313 -9.94 26.03 -30.69
N ILE A 314 -9.98 27.28 -30.21
CA ILE A 314 -8.90 27.88 -29.42
C ILE A 314 -9.49 28.37 -28.11
N ALA A 315 -8.91 27.92 -26.98
CA ALA A 315 -9.21 28.43 -25.66
C ALA A 315 -8.00 29.21 -25.13
N THR A 316 -8.23 30.37 -24.54
CA THR A 316 -7.21 31.13 -23.80
C THR A 316 -7.53 31.12 -22.32
N PHE A 317 -6.51 31.12 -21.49
CA PHE A 317 -6.62 31.02 -20.04
C PHE A 317 -5.83 32.15 -19.40
N LYS A 318 -6.28 32.59 -18.23
CA LYS A 318 -5.57 33.55 -17.38
C LYS A 318 -5.49 33.02 -15.96
N GLU A 319 -4.48 33.45 -15.21
CA GLU A 319 -4.33 33.07 -13.80
C GLU A 319 -5.54 33.50 -12.99
N GLU A 320 -6.12 32.56 -12.24
CA GLU A 320 -7.18 32.81 -11.28
C GLU A 320 -6.64 33.71 -10.18
N GLN A 321 -7.30 34.85 -9.97
CA GLN A 321 -6.89 35.77 -8.92
C GLN A 321 -7.34 35.22 -7.56
N VAL A 322 -6.40 34.99 -6.65
CA VAL A 322 -6.71 34.65 -5.25
C VAL A 322 -7.40 35.86 -4.62
N THR A 323 -8.73 35.82 -4.56
CA THR A 323 -9.55 36.93 -4.07
C THR A 323 -9.72 36.94 -2.55
N ALA A 324 -9.29 35.89 -1.84
CA ALA A 324 -9.28 35.85 -0.38
C ALA A 324 -8.20 34.91 0.18
N ILE A 325 -7.44 35.39 1.17
CA ILE A 325 -6.76 34.52 2.13
C ILE A 325 -7.81 34.16 3.18
N GLY A 326 -8.18 32.88 3.27
CA GLY A 326 -9.09 32.39 4.32
C GLY A 326 -8.54 32.67 5.72
N ASP A 327 -9.45 32.92 6.67
CA ASP A 327 -9.21 33.31 8.06
C ASP A 327 -7.86 32.82 8.62
N ILE A 328 -6.96 33.77 8.90
CA ILE A 328 -5.83 33.52 9.80
C ILE A 328 -6.43 33.20 11.17
N LYS A 329 -6.58 31.92 11.50
CA LYS A 329 -6.85 31.49 12.88
C LYS A 329 -5.61 31.80 13.71
N ALA A 330 -5.57 33.01 14.28
CA ALA A 330 -4.77 33.25 15.46
C ALA A 330 -5.34 32.35 16.55
N ASP A 331 -4.62 31.28 16.91
CA ASP A 331 -4.89 30.63 18.18
C ASP A 331 -4.68 31.67 19.28
N SER A 332 -5.43 31.54 20.37
CA SER A 332 -5.42 32.48 21.49
C SER A 332 -4.09 32.50 22.27
N HIS A 333 -3.02 31.94 21.71
CA HIS A 333 -1.80 31.63 22.44
C HIS A 333 -0.48 31.91 21.70
N ASN A 334 -0.41 32.77 20.68
CA ASN A 334 0.79 33.60 20.39
C ASN A 334 0.56 34.53 19.18
N GLY A 335 0.79 35.83 19.35
CA GLY A 335 0.91 36.75 18.21
C GLY A 335 2.01 36.30 17.25
N LEU A 336 1.85 36.58 15.95
CA LEU A 336 2.83 36.30 14.89
C LEU A 336 4.24 36.73 15.33
N ARG A 337 5.15 35.75 15.52
CA ARG A 337 6.55 36.00 15.88
C ARG A 337 7.46 35.77 14.68
N TYR A 338 8.38 36.69 14.44
CA TYR A 338 9.40 36.53 13.42
C TYR A 338 10.48 35.58 13.95
N VAL A 339 10.64 34.44 13.28
CA VAL A 339 11.72 33.48 13.51
C VAL A 339 12.66 33.60 12.31
N ASN A 340 13.94 33.91 12.57
CA ASN A 340 14.92 33.96 11.48
C ASN A 340 15.19 32.53 10.94
N PRO A 341 15.85 32.37 9.78
CA PRO A 341 16.19 31.06 9.22
C PRO A 341 17.06 30.16 10.13
N MET A 342 17.57 30.69 11.24
CA MET A 342 18.36 29.98 12.25
C MET A 342 17.56 29.61 13.51
N GLY A 343 16.23 29.80 13.52
CA GLY A 343 15.36 29.42 14.64
C GLY A 343 15.35 30.41 15.82
N GLN A 344 15.94 31.59 15.68
CA GLN A 344 16.03 32.58 16.75
C GLN A 344 14.84 33.55 16.73
N VAL A 345 14.24 33.77 17.91
CA VAL A 345 13.11 34.69 18.11
C VAL A 345 13.61 36.12 18.30
N SER A 346 13.11 37.07 17.50
CA SER A 346 13.46 38.50 17.62
C SER A 346 12.51 39.24 18.58
N ASN A 347 13.08 39.98 19.55
CA ASN A 347 12.32 40.83 20.50
C ASN A 347 12.01 42.25 19.98
N ARG A 348 12.18 42.53 18.68
CA ARG A 348 11.85 43.83 18.09
C ARG A 348 10.35 43.91 17.73
N PRO A 349 9.68 45.06 17.88
CA PRO A 349 8.29 45.22 17.49
C PRO A 349 8.11 44.92 16.00
N PHE A 350 7.10 44.11 15.67
CA PHE A 350 6.80 43.65 14.31
C PHE A 350 6.46 44.85 13.42
N GLN A 351 7.25 45.13 12.37
CA GLN A 351 7.05 46.29 11.48
C GLN A 351 6.36 45.96 10.13
N GLY A 352 5.74 44.79 10.03
CA GLY A 352 4.94 44.41 8.85
C GLY A 352 4.81 42.90 8.68
N LEU A 353 3.71 42.49 8.06
CA LEU A 353 3.48 41.11 7.63
C LEU A 353 4.24 40.90 6.31
N ASN A 354 5.15 39.91 6.25
CA ASN A 354 5.72 39.45 4.99
C ASN A 354 4.92 38.23 4.54
N ILE A 355 4.11 38.40 3.50
CA ILE A 355 3.46 37.28 2.82
C ILE A 355 4.43 36.84 1.71
N VAL A 356 4.84 35.57 1.76
CA VAL A 356 5.60 34.93 0.68
C VAL A 356 4.58 34.20 -0.18
N ILE A 357 4.44 34.64 -1.43
CA ILE A 357 3.66 33.93 -2.44
C ILE A 357 4.66 33.48 -3.51
N ASP A 358 4.68 32.17 -3.79
CA ASP A 358 5.50 31.49 -4.80
C ASP A 358 7.00 31.77 -4.74
N GLY A 359 7.56 31.82 -3.52
CA GLY A 359 9.00 31.79 -3.26
C GLY A 359 9.83 32.99 -3.75
N ASN A 360 9.25 33.94 -4.51
CA ASN A 360 10.03 34.98 -5.21
C ASN A 360 9.50 36.41 -5.07
N LYS A 361 8.34 36.66 -4.44
CA LYS A 361 7.87 38.03 -4.18
C LYS A 361 7.44 38.22 -2.72
N THR A 362 8.00 39.27 -2.11
CA THR A 362 7.66 39.70 -0.75
C THR A 362 6.91 41.02 -0.81
N TYR A 363 5.65 41.03 -0.39
CA TYR A 363 4.91 42.28 -0.19
C TYR A 363 5.04 42.71 1.27
N LYS A 364 5.50 43.95 1.48
CA LYS A 364 5.61 44.55 2.81
C LYS A 364 4.40 45.43 3.06
N ILE A 365 3.45 44.96 3.87
CA ILE A 365 2.38 45.83 4.37
C ILE A 365 2.94 46.59 5.57
N ILE A 366 3.28 47.87 5.33
CA ILE A 366 3.66 48.82 6.37
C ILE A 366 2.40 49.59 6.76
N LYS A 367 2.18 49.77 8.07
CA LYS A 367 1.14 50.69 8.55
C LYS A 367 1.56 52.14 8.35
#